data_AF-A0A238KRY3-F1
#
_entry.id   AF-A0A238KRY3-F1
#
_cell.length_a   1.000
_cell.length_b   1.000
_cell.length_c   1.000
_cell.angle_alpha   90.00
_cell.angle_beta   90.00
_cell.angle_gamma   90.00
#
_symmetry.space_group_name_H-M   'P 1'
#
loop_
_entity.id
_entity.type
_entity.pdbx_description
1 polymer ?
#
loop_
_entity_poly.entity_id
_entity_poly.type
_entity_poly.pdbx_seq_one_letter_code
_entity_poly.pdbx_strand_id
1 'polypeptide(L)'
;MIVFMDAIAILEEKSLHRRSNPMSQSILRIDSSIKGGESVSRKLTDEIIERLTKADASATVVARDLSEITPPMINGAWLGSVFTPEADRSTEQSATAELSDTLIAEIKAADVLVIALPVYNFAVPAQLKAWIDQICRAGVTFNYSEDGPVGTMTGKRAIVAYASNGTRFGSEIDFASPYIKHMLGFIGITDVQFVASDHMAIDAEASMKAANDAIEGLKLTA
;
A
#
# COMPACT_ATOMS: atom_id res chain seq x y z
N MET A 1 51.58 39.46 -18.10
CA MET A 1 50.26 39.79 -17.53
C MET A 1 49.21 39.43 -18.57
N ILE A 2 48.83 38.14 -18.61
CA ILE A 2 47.72 37.61 -19.41
C ILE A 2 47.05 36.54 -18.55
N VAL A 3 45.73 36.56 -18.57
CA VAL A 3 44.76 36.14 -17.57
C VAL A 3 44.50 34.63 -17.61
N PHE A 4 44.54 33.98 -16.44
CA PHE A 4 43.99 32.63 -16.19
C PHE A 4 42.67 32.79 -15.43
N MET A 5 41.57 32.99 -16.14
CA MET A 5 40.20 32.85 -15.65
C MET A 5 39.43 32.23 -16.80
N ASP A 6 38.81 31.06 -16.58
CA ASP A 6 37.72 30.43 -17.37
C ASP A 6 37.70 28.89 -17.28
N ALA A 7 38.27 28.27 -16.24
CA ALA A 7 38.07 26.84 -15.98
C ALA A 7 37.04 26.55 -14.88
N ILE A 8 36.71 27.53 -14.02
CA ILE A 8 35.82 27.32 -12.86
C ILE A 8 34.34 27.50 -13.24
N ALA A 9 34.01 28.38 -14.19
CA ALA A 9 32.63 28.61 -14.61
C ALA A 9 31.99 27.42 -15.36
N ILE A 10 32.80 26.56 -16.01
CA ILE A 10 32.30 25.39 -16.75
C ILE A 10 32.01 24.19 -15.82
N LEU A 11 32.52 24.22 -14.58
CA LEU A 11 32.27 23.17 -13.58
C LEU A 11 31.03 23.45 -12.71
N GLU A 12 30.61 24.72 -12.55
CA GLU A 12 29.40 25.05 -11.78
C GLU A 12 28.09 24.85 -12.58
N GLU A 13 28.10 24.97 -13.91
CA GLU A 13 26.89 24.67 -14.71
C GLU A 13 26.58 23.17 -14.83
N LYS A 14 27.58 22.29 -14.61
CA LYS A 14 27.38 20.84 -14.62
C LYS A 14 26.82 20.28 -13.31
N SER A 15 26.66 21.09 -12.25
CA SER A 15 26.09 20.62 -10.98
C SER A 15 24.59 20.91 -10.80
N LEU A 16 23.93 21.53 -11.79
CA LEU A 16 22.49 21.87 -11.70
C LEU A 16 21.55 20.98 -12.53
N HIS A 17 22.06 19.93 -13.18
CA HIS A 17 21.22 18.97 -13.90
C HIS A 17 21.62 17.52 -13.59
N ARG A 18 21.64 17.14 -12.30
CA ARG A 18 21.26 15.76 -11.97
C ARG A 18 19.79 15.63 -12.37
N ARG A 19 19.55 15.25 -13.62
CA ARG A 19 18.32 14.58 -14.00
C ARG A 19 18.15 13.48 -12.98
N SER A 20 17.13 13.61 -12.14
CA SER A 20 16.64 12.51 -11.30
C SER A 20 16.51 11.33 -12.24
N ASN A 21 17.44 10.37 -12.13
CA ASN A 21 17.17 9.04 -12.64
C ASN A 21 15.80 8.67 -12.03
N PRO A 22 14.77 8.27 -12.80
CA PRO A 22 13.55 7.80 -12.18
C PRO A 22 13.98 6.67 -11.25
N MET A 23 13.86 6.90 -9.94
CA MET A 23 14.15 5.89 -8.94
C MET A 23 13.23 4.72 -9.27
N SER A 24 13.82 3.54 -9.44
CA SER A 24 13.09 2.28 -9.62
C SER A 24 11.94 2.19 -8.62
N GLN A 25 10.72 1.94 -9.08
CA GLN A 25 9.57 1.80 -8.20
C GLN A 25 9.71 0.57 -7.29
N SER A 26 9.49 0.76 -6.00
CA SER A 26 9.34 -0.34 -5.04
C SER A 26 7.86 -0.56 -4.77
N ILE A 27 7.36 -1.74 -5.09
CA ILE A 27 5.93 -2.06 -5.02
C ILE A 27 5.68 -3.10 -3.93
N LEU A 28 4.75 -2.82 -3.03
CA LEU A 28 4.22 -3.79 -2.07
C LEU A 28 2.84 -4.25 -2.54
N ARG A 29 2.74 -5.51 -2.96
CA ARG A 29 1.48 -6.17 -3.25
C ARG A 29 0.94 -6.86 -2.00
N ILE A 30 -0.32 -6.59 -1.66
CA ILE A 30 -1.03 -7.22 -0.55
C ILE A 30 -2.27 -7.91 -1.09
N ASP A 31 -2.30 -9.22 -1.00
CA ASP A 31 -3.46 -10.02 -1.37
C ASP A 31 -4.21 -10.49 -0.13
N SER A 32 -5.55 -10.42 -0.15
CA SER A 32 -6.39 -10.80 1.00
C SER A 32 -7.57 -11.72 0.65
N SER A 33 -7.69 -12.12 -0.61
CA SER A 33 -8.77 -13.01 -1.02
C SER A 33 -8.51 -14.46 -0.68
N ILE A 34 -9.49 -15.09 -0.03
CA ILE A 34 -9.50 -16.53 0.28
C ILE A 34 -9.91 -17.41 -0.91
N LYS A 35 -10.15 -16.82 -2.09
CA LYS A 35 -10.57 -17.54 -3.30
C LYS A 35 -9.39 -18.06 -4.16
N GLY A 36 -8.15 -17.88 -3.72
CA GLY A 36 -6.96 -18.26 -4.50
C GLY A 36 -7.03 -17.76 -5.95
N GLY A 37 -6.75 -18.62 -6.92
CA GLY A 37 -6.77 -18.29 -8.36
C GLY A 37 -8.13 -17.86 -8.92
N GLU A 38 -9.24 -18.07 -8.20
CA GLU A 38 -10.58 -17.60 -8.60
C GLU A 38 -10.90 -16.18 -8.09
N SER A 39 -9.96 -15.53 -7.41
CA SER A 39 -10.13 -14.17 -6.93
C SER A 39 -10.05 -13.15 -8.06
N VAL A 40 -11.11 -12.34 -8.20
CA VAL A 40 -11.10 -11.19 -9.13
C VAL A 40 -10.16 -10.09 -8.66
N SER A 41 -10.15 -9.78 -7.36
CA SER A 41 -9.24 -8.75 -6.85
C SER A 41 -7.76 -9.13 -7.05
N ARG A 42 -7.42 -10.43 -7.03
CA ARG A 42 -6.05 -10.89 -7.35
C ARG A 42 -5.71 -10.76 -8.83
N LYS A 43 -6.62 -11.14 -9.72
CA LYS A 43 -6.43 -10.96 -11.16
C LYS A 43 -6.21 -9.48 -11.50
N LEU A 44 -6.98 -8.60 -10.88
CA LEU A 44 -6.79 -7.16 -11.04
C LEU A 44 -5.45 -6.69 -10.47
N THR A 45 -4.99 -7.19 -9.32
CA THR A 45 -3.64 -6.85 -8.82
C THR A 45 -2.53 -7.43 -9.70
N ASP A 46 -2.69 -8.60 -10.31
CA ASP A 46 -1.77 -9.13 -11.32
C ASP A 46 -1.62 -8.16 -12.49
N GLU A 47 -2.75 -7.72 -13.08
CA GLU A 47 -2.75 -6.79 -14.22
C GLU A 47 -2.18 -5.41 -13.86
N ILE A 48 -2.47 -4.89 -12.67
CA ILE A 48 -1.88 -3.64 -12.17
C ILE A 48 -0.36 -3.76 -12.07
N ILE A 49 0.14 -4.83 -11.43
CA ILE A 49 1.58 -5.07 -11.27
C ILE A 49 2.26 -5.25 -12.64
N GLU A 50 1.64 -6.01 -13.55
CA GLU A 50 2.17 -6.20 -14.90
C GLU A 50 2.29 -4.86 -15.62
N ARG A 51 1.29 -3.98 -15.51
CA ARG A 51 1.32 -2.65 -16.12
C ARG A 51 2.40 -1.74 -15.54
N LEU A 52 2.54 -1.72 -14.21
CA LEU A 52 3.57 -0.92 -13.54
C LEU A 52 4.99 -1.40 -13.90
N THR A 53 5.24 -2.71 -13.85
CA THR A 53 6.55 -3.30 -14.16
C THR A 53 6.90 -3.26 -15.66
N LYS A 54 5.91 -3.22 -16.56
CA LYS A 54 6.14 -2.92 -17.98
C LYS A 54 6.58 -1.48 -18.21
N ALA A 55 6.09 -0.54 -17.41
CA ALA A 55 6.45 0.87 -17.51
C ALA A 55 7.81 1.19 -16.90
N ASP A 56 8.16 0.46 -15.84
CA ASP A 56 9.46 0.49 -15.18
C ASP A 56 9.99 -0.94 -15.01
N ALA A 57 10.83 -1.37 -15.96
CA ALA A 57 11.43 -2.69 -15.95
C ALA A 57 12.43 -2.91 -14.80
N SER A 58 12.81 -1.85 -14.08
CA SER A 58 13.65 -1.96 -12.87
C SER A 58 12.84 -2.12 -11.59
N ALA A 59 11.52 -1.91 -11.65
CA ALA A 59 10.65 -1.98 -10.49
C ALA A 59 10.78 -3.32 -9.73
N THR A 60 10.75 -3.23 -8.41
CA THR A 60 10.79 -4.40 -7.52
C THR A 60 9.42 -4.64 -6.91
N VAL A 61 9.07 -5.91 -6.72
CA VAL A 61 7.77 -6.30 -6.16
C VAL A 61 8.00 -7.20 -4.96
N VAL A 62 7.52 -6.76 -3.80
CA VAL A 62 7.35 -7.59 -2.60
C VAL A 62 5.88 -7.98 -2.53
N ALA A 63 5.59 -9.28 -2.47
CA ALA A 63 4.23 -9.79 -2.40
C ALA A 63 3.95 -10.43 -1.05
N ARG A 64 2.80 -10.09 -0.46
CA ARG A 64 2.30 -10.66 0.78
C ARG A 64 0.88 -11.19 0.60
N ASP A 65 0.74 -12.50 0.71
CA ASP A 65 -0.54 -13.18 0.70
C ASP A 65 -1.06 -13.39 2.12
N LEU A 66 -2.05 -12.58 2.52
CA LEU A 66 -2.64 -12.64 3.85
C LEU A 66 -3.61 -13.82 4.02
N SER A 67 -4.03 -14.48 2.93
CA SER A 67 -4.84 -15.70 3.00
C SER A 67 -4.01 -16.95 3.21
N GLU A 68 -2.74 -16.95 2.77
CA GLU A 68 -1.78 -18.02 3.03
C GLU A 68 -1.10 -17.84 4.39
N ILE A 69 -0.63 -16.62 4.67
CA ILE A 69 0.02 -16.28 5.94
C ILE A 69 -0.78 -15.15 6.59
N THR A 70 -1.86 -15.52 7.28
CA THR A 70 -2.70 -14.58 8.01
C THR A 70 -1.96 -14.03 9.24
N PRO A 71 -1.83 -12.70 9.39
CA PRO A 71 -1.31 -12.12 10.61
C PRO A 71 -2.16 -12.52 11.82
N PRO A 72 -1.57 -12.80 12.98
CA PRO A 72 -2.32 -13.13 14.17
C PRO A 72 -3.15 -11.93 14.62
N MET A 73 -4.32 -12.20 15.18
CA MET A 73 -5.12 -11.19 15.85
C MET A 73 -4.30 -10.54 16.97
N ILE A 74 -4.35 -9.20 17.04
CA ILE A 74 -3.70 -8.46 18.12
C ILE A 74 -4.34 -8.83 19.47
N ASN A 75 -3.52 -8.81 20.52
CA ASN A 75 -3.95 -9.10 21.89
C ASN A 75 -3.17 -8.23 22.89
N GLY A 76 -3.41 -8.41 24.19
CA GLY A 76 -2.74 -7.62 25.24
C GLY A 76 -1.21 -7.76 25.26
N ALA A 77 -0.69 -8.95 24.95
CA ALA A 77 0.77 -9.17 24.88
C ALA A 77 1.39 -8.42 23.69
N TRP A 78 0.73 -8.45 22.54
CA TRP A 78 1.11 -7.63 21.39
C TRP A 78 1.09 -6.14 21.74
N LEU A 79 0.01 -5.66 22.36
CA LEU A 79 -0.14 -4.25 22.74
C LEU A 79 0.99 -3.80 23.67
N GLY A 80 1.28 -4.58 24.72
CA GLY A 80 2.38 -4.31 25.64
C GLY A 80 3.76 -4.31 24.96
N SER A 81 3.93 -5.15 23.93
CA SER A 81 5.18 -5.24 23.16
C SER A 81 5.38 -4.02 22.25
N VAL A 82 4.34 -3.63 21.50
CA VAL A 82 4.45 -2.52 20.54
C VAL A 82 4.42 -1.14 21.19
N PHE A 83 3.92 -1.02 22.43
CA PHE A 83 3.97 0.22 23.22
C PHE A 83 5.26 0.35 24.03
N THR A 84 6.03 -0.72 24.20
CA THR A 84 7.37 -0.64 24.78
C THR A 84 8.33 -0.12 23.71
N PRO A 85 9.11 0.96 23.99
CA PRO A 85 10.14 1.45 23.08
C PRO A 85 11.06 0.30 22.65
N GLU A 86 11.47 0.29 21.38
CA GLU A 86 12.24 -0.83 20.81
C GLU A 86 13.51 -1.16 21.63
N ALA A 87 14.21 -0.13 22.11
CA ALA A 87 15.41 -0.28 22.93
C ALA A 87 15.16 -0.91 24.32
N ASP A 88 13.91 -0.89 24.79
CA ASP A 88 13.52 -1.33 26.13
C ASP A 88 12.75 -2.67 26.13
N ARG A 89 12.51 -3.26 24.94
CA ARG A 89 11.77 -4.53 24.83
C ARG A 89 12.56 -5.70 25.39
N SER A 90 11.89 -6.57 26.14
CA SER A 90 12.42 -7.91 26.44
C SER A 90 12.54 -8.76 25.18
N THR A 91 13.26 -9.88 25.25
CA THR A 91 13.37 -10.84 24.15
C THR A 91 11.98 -11.31 23.66
N GLU A 92 11.07 -11.59 24.59
CA GLU A 92 9.70 -12.03 24.29
C GLU A 92 8.87 -10.93 23.64
N GLN A 93 9.02 -9.68 24.10
CA GLN A 93 8.34 -8.54 23.49
C GLN A 93 8.85 -8.26 22.08
N SER A 94 10.17 -8.35 21.87
CA SER A 94 10.77 -8.23 20.54
C SER A 94 10.26 -9.31 19.59
N ALA A 95 10.26 -10.58 20.01
CA ALA A 95 9.70 -11.68 19.23
C ALA A 95 8.19 -11.49 18.93
N THR A 96 7.43 -10.94 19.88
CA THR A 96 6.00 -10.64 19.69
C THR A 96 5.76 -9.50 18.71
N ALA A 97 6.64 -8.49 18.68
CA ALA A 97 6.53 -7.33 17.81
C ALA A 97 7.14 -7.55 16.41
N GLU A 98 7.98 -8.56 16.23
CA GLU A 98 8.80 -8.79 15.03
C GLU A 98 7.99 -8.80 13.73
N LEU A 99 6.83 -9.46 13.72
CA LEU A 99 5.96 -9.47 12.54
C LEU A 99 5.45 -8.06 12.22
N SER A 100 4.99 -7.32 13.23
CA SER A 100 4.53 -5.93 13.05
C SER A 100 5.66 -5.04 12.52
N ASP A 101 6.86 -5.15 13.08
CA ASP A 101 8.05 -4.42 12.62
C ASP A 101 8.36 -4.76 11.14
N THR A 102 8.29 -6.04 10.76
CA THR A 102 8.46 -6.49 9.37
C THR A 102 7.42 -5.91 8.43
N LEU A 103 6.13 -5.99 8.79
CA LEU A 103 5.03 -5.46 7.96
C LEU A 103 5.15 -3.96 7.74
N ILE A 104 5.56 -3.22 8.78
CA ILE A 104 5.78 -1.78 8.67
C ILE A 104 7.01 -1.47 7.81
N ALA A 105 8.09 -2.25 7.92
CA ALA A 105 9.27 -2.07 7.10
C ALA A 105 8.97 -2.26 5.60
N GLU A 106 8.13 -3.22 5.23
CA GLU A 106 7.65 -3.41 3.85
C GLU A 106 6.92 -2.16 3.33
N ILE A 107 6.04 -1.55 4.12
CA ILE A 107 5.34 -0.31 3.75
C ILE A 107 6.33 0.86 3.60
N LYS A 108 7.28 0.98 4.53
CA LYS A 108 8.31 2.04 4.49
C LYS A 108 9.15 1.94 3.22
N ALA A 109 9.51 0.72 2.80
CA ALA A 109 10.32 0.46 1.62
C ALA A 109 9.56 0.67 0.29
N ALA A 110 8.23 0.56 0.29
CA ALA A 110 7.42 0.69 -0.91
C ALA A 110 7.05 2.14 -1.24
N ASP A 111 7.08 2.48 -2.53
CA ASP A 111 6.54 3.73 -3.08
C ASP A 111 5.05 3.56 -3.43
N VAL A 112 4.68 2.35 -3.88
CA VAL A 112 3.33 1.99 -4.32
C VAL A 112 2.83 0.77 -3.55
N LEU A 113 1.66 0.89 -2.94
CA LEU A 113 0.93 -0.25 -2.39
C LEU A 113 -0.13 -0.69 -3.41
N VAL A 114 -0.13 -1.97 -3.79
CA VAL A 114 -1.16 -2.58 -4.63
C VAL A 114 -1.94 -3.57 -3.79
N ILE A 115 -3.20 -3.25 -3.46
CA ILE A 115 -3.98 -3.98 -2.45
C ILE A 115 -5.18 -4.65 -3.11
N ALA A 116 -5.26 -5.98 -3.02
CA ALA A 116 -6.45 -6.72 -3.41
C ALA A 116 -7.50 -6.62 -2.29
N LEU A 117 -8.64 -6.00 -2.58
CA LEU A 117 -9.76 -5.82 -1.66
C LEU A 117 -11.02 -6.54 -2.18
N PRO A 118 -11.19 -7.84 -1.91
CA PRO A 118 -12.48 -8.49 -2.09
C PRO A 118 -13.44 -8.07 -0.96
N VAL A 119 -14.71 -7.92 -1.27
CA VAL A 119 -15.75 -7.62 -0.26
C VAL A 119 -16.38 -8.90 0.26
N TYR A 120 -16.24 -9.13 1.56
CA TYR A 120 -16.91 -10.21 2.28
C TYR A 120 -17.83 -9.63 3.34
N ASN A 121 -19.12 -9.95 3.25
CA ASN A 121 -20.14 -9.41 4.16
C ASN A 121 -20.03 -7.89 4.33
N PHE A 122 -20.00 -7.16 3.20
CA PHE A 122 -19.98 -5.68 3.13
C PHE A 122 -18.68 -5.00 3.58
N ALA A 123 -17.70 -5.73 4.12
CA ALA A 123 -16.49 -5.17 4.71
C ALA A 123 -15.20 -5.75 4.10
N VAL A 124 -14.06 -5.27 4.60
CA VAL A 124 -12.74 -5.84 4.29
C VAL A 124 -12.61 -7.26 4.85
N PRO A 125 -11.79 -8.15 4.24
CA PRO A 125 -11.53 -9.47 4.80
C PRO A 125 -10.88 -9.39 6.18
N ALA A 126 -11.18 -10.37 7.06
CA ALA A 126 -10.61 -10.42 8.40
C ALA A 126 -9.07 -10.45 8.40
N GLN A 127 -8.48 -11.12 7.41
CA GLN A 127 -7.03 -11.19 7.22
C GLN A 127 -6.43 -9.81 6.88
N LEU A 128 -7.12 -9.02 6.04
CA LEU A 128 -6.71 -7.65 5.74
C LEU A 128 -6.87 -6.75 6.97
N LYS A 129 -7.94 -6.93 7.75
CA LYS A 129 -8.12 -6.23 9.02
C LYS A 129 -7.00 -6.56 10.02
N ALA A 130 -6.63 -7.82 10.15
CA ALA A 130 -5.53 -8.24 11.02
C ALA A 130 -4.19 -7.63 10.56
N TRP A 131 -3.93 -7.53 9.26
CA TRP A 131 -2.77 -6.81 8.73
C TRP A 131 -2.80 -5.32 9.08
N ILE A 132 -3.96 -4.66 8.90
CA ILE A 132 -4.14 -3.24 9.27
C ILE A 132 -3.85 -3.01 10.75
N ASP A 133 -4.35 -3.90 11.63
CA ASP A 133 -4.12 -3.81 13.08
C ASP A 133 -2.64 -3.92 13.43
N GLN A 134 -1.89 -4.75 12.71
CA GLN A 134 -0.45 -4.91 12.93
C GLN A 134 0.37 -3.69 12.50
N ILE A 135 -0.06 -2.94 11.47
CA ILE A 135 0.72 -1.82 10.91
C ILE A 135 0.37 -0.47 11.53
N CYS A 136 -0.76 -0.35 12.23
CA CYS A 136 -1.19 0.91 12.86
C CYS A 136 -0.54 1.06 14.25
N ARG A 137 0.62 1.73 14.32
CA ARG A 137 1.41 1.88 15.56
C ARG A 137 1.79 3.33 15.84
N ALA A 138 1.41 3.80 17.02
CA ALA A 138 1.75 5.11 17.53
C ALA A 138 3.27 5.25 17.65
N GLY A 139 3.82 6.39 17.25
CA GLY A 139 5.27 6.63 17.22
C GLY A 139 5.99 5.99 16.03
N VAL A 140 5.28 5.22 15.18
CA VAL A 140 5.88 4.49 14.05
C VAL A 140 5.21 4.83 12.73
N THR A 141 3.91 4.56 12.59
CA THR A 141 3.13 4.78 11.35
C THR A 141 2.16 5.94 11.46
N PHE A 142 1.91 6.40 12.68
CA PHE A 142 1.25 7.66 12.98
C PHE A 142 1.76 8.22 14.32
N ASN A 143 1.54 9.50 14.56
CA ASN A 143 1.77 10.18 15.83
C ASN A 143 0.49 10.87 16.33
N TYR A 144 0.41 11.18 17.62
CA TYR A 144 -0.65 12.05 18.14
C TYR A 144 -0.22 13.52 18.08
N SER A 145 -1.15 14.39 17.71
CA SER A 145 -1.03 15.85 17.78
C SER A 145 -2.25 16.45 18.48
N GLU A 146 -2.24 17.76 18.74
CA GLU A 146 -3.39 18.47 19.33
C GLU A 146 -4.66 18.36 18.46
N ASP A 147 -4.48 18.31 17.13
CA ASP A 147 -5.57 18.19 16.15
C ASP A 147 -5.98 16.73 15.88
N GLY A 148 -5.37 15.77 16.58
CA GLY A 148 -5.60 14.33 16.42
C GLY A 148 -4.43 13.59 15.77
N PRO A 149 -4.64 12.35 15.31
CA PRO A 149 -3.58 11.53 14.75
C PRO A 149 -3.05 12.05 13.41
N VAL A 150 -1.74 11.97 13.21
CA VAL A 150 -1.03 12.37 11.97
C VAL A 150 -0.19 11.20 11.47
N GLY A 151 -0.49 10.73 10.26
CA GLY A 151 0.22 9.64 9.61
C GLY A 151 1.66 10.00 9.19
N THR A 152 2.57 9.03 9.19
CA THR A 152 3.99 9.22 8.86
C THR A 152 4.41 8.59 7.52
N MET A 153 3.56 7.75 6.92
CA MET A 153 3.81 7.05 5.65
C MET A 153 3.51 7.92 4.43
N THR A 154 4.04 9.14 4.42
CA THR A 154 3.84 10.13 3.36
C THR A 154 4.69 9.86 2.11
N GLY A 155 4.35 10.51 0.99
CA GLY A 155 5.08 10.36 -0.28
C GLY A 155 4.85 9.02 -0.99
N LYS A 156 3.79 8.32 -0.61
CA LYS A 156 3.40 7.01 -1.15
C LYS A 156 2.01 7.08 -1.77
N ARG A 157 1.73 6.15 -2.67
CA ARG A 157 0.38 5.96 -3.22
C ARG A 157 -0.13 4.54 -3.04
N ALA A 158 -1.44 4.36 -3.04
CA ALA A 158 -2.10 3.07 -3.01
C ALA A 158 -3.04 2.90 -4.21
N ILE A 159 -2.98 1.72 -4.84
CA ILE A 159 -3.92 1.27 -5.86
C ILE A 159 -4.68 0.08 -5.26
N VAL A 160 -5.99 0.26 -5.08
CA VAL A 160 -6.84 -0.74 -4.42
C VAL A 160 -7.74 -1.41 -5.46
N ALA A 161 -7.53 -2.71 -5.69
CA ALA A 161 -8.36 -3.55 -6.54
C ALA A 161 -9.59 -4.03 -5.75
N TYR A 162 -10.67 -3.25 -5.83
CA TYR A 162 -11.94 -3.57 -5.18
C TYR A 162 -12.73 -4.58 -6.03
N ALA A 163 -13.15 -5.69 -5.42
CA ALA A 163 -13.97 -6.70 -6.09
C ALA A 163 -15.18 -7.10 -5.24
N SER A 164 -16.38 -7.06 -5.82
CA SER A 164 -17.61 -7.48 -5.13
C SER A 164 -18.61 -8.11 -6.09
N ASN A 165 -19.29 -9.15 -5.63
CA ASN A 165 -20.40 -9.75 -6.37
C ASN A 165 -21.67 -8.90 -6.34
N GLY A 166 -21.96 -8.21 -5.22
CA GLY A 166 -23.26 -7.55 -5.02
C GLY A 166 -23.20 -6.16 -4.38
N THR A 167 -22.06 -5.75 -3.82
CA THR A 167 -21.91 -4.43 -3.18
C THR A 167 -21.33 -3.45 -4.20
N ARG A 168 -22.14 -2.49 -4.65
CA ARG A 168 -21.65 -1.37 -5.48
C ARG A 168 -20.55 -0.62 -4.76
N PHE A 169 -19.46 -0.34 -5.46
CA PHE A 169 -18.43 0.57 -4.98
C PHE A 169 -19.06 1.95 -4.69
N GLY A 170 -18.82 2.46 -3.48
CA GLY A 170 -19.33 3.76 -3.02
C GLY A 170 -20.82 3.82 -2.71
N SER A 171 -21.52 2.67 -2.63
CA SER A 171 -22.89 2.66 -2.09
C SER A 171 -22.93 2.77 -0.57
N GLU A 172 -24.11 3.06 -0.02
CA GLU A 172 -24.36 3.14 1.44
C GLU A 172 -24.02 1.84 2.20
N ILE A 173 -23.99 0.70 1.49
CA ILE A 173 -23.65 -0.61 2.06
C ILE A 173 -22.21 -1.05 1.73
N ASP A 174 -21.41 -0.17 1.13
CA ASP A 174 -19.97 -0.37 0.96
C ASP A 174 -19.23 0.14 2.20
N PHE A 175 -19.01 -0.76 3.16
CA PHE A 175 -18.17 -0.45 4.32
C PHE A 175 -16.69 -0.75 4.07
N ALA A 176 -16.35 -1.40 2.97
CA ALA A 176 -14.99 -1.85 2.69
C ALA A 176 -14.13 -0.72 2.13
N SER A 177 -14.59 -0.02 1.09
CA SER A 177 -13.81 1.04 0.44
C SER A 177 -13.60 2.29 1.31
N PRO A 178 -14.59 2.83 2.04
CA PRO A 178 -14.34 3.96 2.92
C PRO A 178 -13.43 3.57 4.10
N TYR A 179 -13.56 2.35 4.64
CA TYR A 179 -12.70 1.87 5.71
C TYR A 179 -11.24 1.79 5.29
N ILE A 180 -10.92 1.11 4.17
CA ILE A 180 -9.51 1.01 3.74
C ILE A 180 -8.94 2.39 3.40
N LYS A 181 -9.73 3.27 2.76
CA LYS A 181 -9.29 4.63 2.42
C LYS A 181 -8.99 5.43 3.68
N HIS A 182 -9.84 5.31 4.71
CA HIS A 182 -9.62 5.95 6.00
C HIS A 182 -8.34 5.42 6.67
N MET A 183 -8.14 4.10 6.73
CA MET A 183 -6.97 3.51 7.39
C MET A 183 -5.66 3.84 6.68
N LEU A 184 -5.65 3.88 5.34
CA LEU A 184 -4.50 4.33 4.56
C LEU A 184 -4.21 5.82 4.82
N GLY A 185 -5.23 6.66 4.80
CA GLY A 185 -5.10 8.09 5.13
C GLY A 185 -4.61 8.32 6.56
N PHE A 186 -5.09 7.52 7.52
CA PHE A 186 -4.69 7.55 8.92
C PHE A 186 -3.19 7.32 9.12
N ILE A 187 -2.58 6.41 8.36
CA ILE A 187 -1.12 6.19 8.38
C ILE A 187 -0.35 7.14 7.44
N GLY A 188 -1.03 8.00 6.67
CA GLY A 188 -0.41 9.05 5.86
C GLY A 188 -0.38 8.79 4.35
N ILE A 189 -0.97 7.69 3.87
CA ILE A 189 -1.08 7.35 2.45
C ILE A 189 -2.40 7.93 1.92
N THR A 190 -2.35 9.15 1.39
CA THR A 190 -3.54 9.90 0.97
C THR A 190 -3.83 9.83 -0.53
N ASP A 191 -2.84 9.50 -1.36
CA ASP A 191 -3.05 9.22 -2.78
C ASP A 191 -3.56 7.79 -2.95
N VAL A 192 -4.89 7.63 -2.95
CA VAL A 192 -5.56 6.33 -3.06
C VAL A 192 -6.43 6.30 -4.31
N GLN A 193 -6.07 5.42 -5.24
CA GLN A 193 -6.83 5.14 -6.46
C GLN A 193 -7.50 3.77 -6.36
N PHE A 194 -8.78 3.69 -6.70
CA PHE A 194 -9.52 2.44 -6.77
C PHE A 194 -9.64 1.93 -8.21
N VAL A 195 -9.46 0.63 -8.39
CA VAL A 195 -9.85 -0.13 -9.56
C VAL A 195 -10.98 -1.05 -9.11
N ALA A 196 -12.21 -0.80 -9.55
CA ALA A 196 -13.40 -1.47 -9.01
C ALA A 196 -14.06 -2.38 -10.05
N SER A 197 -14.21 -3.67 -9.68
CA SER A 197 -15.08 -4.64 -10.34
C SER A 197 -16.19 -5.03 -9.35
N ASP A 198 -17.29 -4.29 -9.36
CA ASP A 198 -18.44 -4.52 -8.46
C ASP A 198 -19.62 -5.24 -9.16
N HIS A 199 -20.71 -5.57 -8.46
CA HIS A 199 -21.92 -6.18 -9.04
C HIS A 199 -21.72 -7.35 -10.01
N MET A 200 -20.68 -8.16 -9.81
CA MET A 200 -20.38 -9.23 -10.76
C MET A 200 -21.49 -10.28 -10.86
N ALA A 201 -22.35 -10.41 -9.85
CA ALA A 201 -23.50 -11.31 -9.91
C ALA A 201 -24.62 -10.81 -10.85
N ILE A 202 -24.58 -9.54 -11.27
CA ILE A 202 -25.54 -8.94 -12.20
C ILE A 202 -24.96 -8.92 -13.62
N ASP A 203 -23.76 -8.37 -13.80
CA ASP A 203 -23.10 -8.24 -15.10
C ASP A 203 -21.58 -8.30 -14.95
N ALA A 204 -21.05 -9.52 -14.87
CA ALA A 204 -19.61 -9.75 -14.68
C ALA A 204 -18.74 -9.17 -15.82
N GLU A 205 -19.25 -9.17 -17.07
CA GLU A 205 -18.49 -8.68 -18.23
C GLU A 205 -18.34 -7.16 -18.18
N ALA A 206 -19.43 -6.43 -17.96
CA ALA A 206 -19.38 -4.98 -17.83
C ALA A 206 -18.52 -4.54 -16.64
N SER A 207 -18.62 -5.25 -15.51
CA SER A 207 -17.84 -4.96 -14.30
C SER A 207 -16.34 -5.18 -14.51
N MET A 208 -15.95 -6.28 -15.14
CA MET A 208 -14.54 -6.52 -15.48
C MET A 208 -14.04 -5.51 -16.51
N LYS A 209 -14.85 -5.18 -17.52
CA LYS A 209 -14.47 -4.16 -18.50
C LYS A 209 -14.19 -2.80 -17.83
N ALA A 210 -15.06 -2.36 -16.92
CA ALA A 210 -14.88 -1.10 -16.21
C ALA A 210 -13.59 -1.09 -15.36
N ALA A 211 -13.26 -2.20 -14.71
CA ALA A 211 -12.01 -2.34 -13.98
C ALA A 211 -10.78 -2.28 -14.91
N ASN A 212 -10.83 -2.96 -16.05
CA ASN A 212 -9.74 -2.96 -17.03
C ASN A 212 -9.53 -1.58 -17.66
N ASP A 213 -10.60 -0.87 -18.03
CA ASP A 213 -10.53 0.52 -18.49
C ASP A 213 -9.86 1.43 -17.43
N ALA A 214 -10.16 1.21 -16.14
CA ALA A 214 -9.52 1.93 -15.04
C ALA A 214 -8.03 1.59 -14.88
N ILE A 215 -7.63 0.33 -15.10
CA ILE A 215 -6.23 -0.11 -15.12
C ILE A 215 -5.47 0.58 -16.26
N GLU A 216 -6.06 0.66 -17.45
CA GLU A 216 -5.47 1.38 -18.59
C GLU A 216 -5.23 2.87 -18.28
N GLY A 217 -6.13 3.49 -17.52
CA GLY A 217 -6.03 4.89 -17.09
C GLY A 217 -5.07 5.15 -15.91
N LEU A 218 -4.41 4.14 -15.35
CA LEU A 218 -3.49 4.33 -14.22
C LEU A 218 -2.30 5.22 -14.59
N LYS A 219 -1.97 6.16 -13.69
CA LYS A 219 -0.65 6.79 -13.69
C LYS A 219 0.40 5.73 -13.40
N LEU A 220 1.44 5.64 -14.23
CA LEU A 220 2.47 4.59 -14.12
C LEU A 220 3.67 5.04 -13.28
N THR A 221 3.79 6.34 -13.02
CA THR A 221 4.81 6.94 -12.17
C THR A 221 4.17 7.52 -10.91
N ALA A 222 4.95 7.58 -9.84
CA ALA A 222 4.57 8.20 -8.57
C ALA A 222 4.67 9.73 -8.66
#